data_AF-A0A9N9JPS8-F1
#
_entry.id   AF-A0A9N9JPS8-F1
#
_cell.length_a   1.000
_cell.length_b   1.000
_cell.length_c   1.000
_cell.angle_alpha   90.00
_cell.angle_beta   90.00
_cell.angle_gamma   90.00
#
_symmetry.space_group_name_H-M   'P 1'
#
loop_
_entity.id
_entity.type
_entity.pdbx_description
1 polymer ?
#
loop_
_entity_poly.entity_id
_entity_poly.type
_entity_poly.pdbx_seq_one_letter_code
_entity_poly.pdbx_strand_id
1 'polypeptide(L)'
;MTLITTVTGFAAFGVAVRVYALALERRPVFDNPITHVLTASFFGGVGAYIFHAEERQMELIEKRKQLLLANRKRRLEYDTAKAARYESNFLFLIVLSNSYYQLLFLKLMLPTPNLDHITSNDYENVYEPAEDTFLFLDALENDIEFIKNDVNPCICLEIGSGTGCVSTFLGQLLGDGTAQAFILYSPKKVLLCTDINPCATAITVKTAILYENELKIHLDAVTTNLTSGLLPRLYHKVDILCFNPPYVVTTSEEVNSKNVIERAWAGGIDGREVIDRMLPLAN
;
A
#
# COMPACT_ATOMS: atom_id res chain seq x y z
N MET A 1 -16.91 17.74 23.62
CA MET A 1 -16.81 18.62 24.80
C MET A 1 -16.28 19.96 24.34
N THR A 2 -16.62 21.07 24.99
CA THR A 2 -16.01 22.37 24.70
C THR A 2 -14.77 22.57 25.56
N LEU A 3 -13.82 23.39 25.10
CA LEU A 3 -12.63 23.76 25.89
C LEU A 3 -13.03 24.22 27.31
N ILE A 4 -14.08 25.04 27.42
CA ILE A 4 -14.59 25.54 28.71
C ILE A 4 -15.04 24.38 29.59
N THR A 5 -15.82 23.43 29.08
CA THR A 5 -16.29 22.29 29.89
C THR A 5 -15.15 21.40 30.35
N THR A 6 -14.13 21.15 29.51
CA THR A 6 -12.97 20.33 29.87
C THR A 6 -12.10 21.04 30.91
N VAL A 7 -11.76 22.32 30.67
CA VAL A 7 -10.97 23.12 31.62
C VAL A 7 -11.68 23.26 32.96
N THR A 8 -12.99 23.51 32.96
CA THR A 8 -13.77 23.65 34.20
C THR A 8 -13.85 22.32 34.95
N GLY A 9 -14.04 21.20 34.24
CA GLY A 9 -14.06 19.86 34.84
C GLY A 9 -12.73 19.50 35.51
N PHE A 10 -11.61 19.73 34.83
CA PHE A 10 -10.29 19.49 35.40
C PHE A 10 -9.96 20.48 36.53
N ALA A 11 -10.33 21.75 36.42
CA ALA A 11 -10.16 22.71 37.51
C ALA A 11 -10.95 22.30 38.77
N ALA A 12 -12.19 21.85 38.60
CA ALA A 12 -13.00 21.31 39.70
C ALA A 12 -12.37 20.05 40.32
N PHE A 13 -11.79 19.16 39.49
CA PHE A 13 -11.01 18.02 39.97
C PHE A 13 -9.79 18.47 40.81
N GLY A 14 -9.06 19.50 40.36
CA GLY A 14 -7.95 20.07 41.11
C GLY A 14 -8.35 20.66 42.48
N VAL A 15 -9.54 21.26 42.57
CA VAL A 15 -10.12 21.69 43.85
C VAL A 15 -10.44 20.48 44.74
N ALA A 16 -11.05 19.44 44.17
CA ALA A 16 -11.41 18.23 44.91
C ALA A 16 -10.18 17.50 45.46
N VAL A 17 -9.09 17.41 44.68
CA VAL A 17 -7.80 16.86 45.12
C VAL A 17 -7.27 17.64 46.34
N ARG A 18 -7.38 18.98 46.33
CA ARG A 18 -6.93 19.80 47.46
C ARG A 18 -7.80 19.60 48.71
N VAL A 19 -9.12 19.58 48.55
CA VAL A 19 -10.06 19.30 49.64
C VAL A 19 -9.78 17.93 50.27
N TYR A 20 -9.52 16.93 49.44
CA TYR A 20 -9.17 15.58 49.89
C TYR A 20 -7.84 15.55 50.68
N ALA A 21 -6.81 16.24 50.19
CA ALA A 21 -5.53 16.35 50.89
C ALA A 21 -5.68 17.02 52.27
N LEU A 22 -6.44 18.11 52.38
CA LEU A 22 -6.72 18.78 53.65
C LEU A 22 -7.49 17.89 54.64
N ALA A 23 -8.42 17.07 54.14
CA ALA A 23 -9.14 16.11 54.96
C ALA A 23 -8.21 15.05 55.57
N LEU A 24 -7.22 14.56 54.81
CA LEU A 24 -6.20 13.64 55.31
C LEU A 24 -5.31 14.29 56.37
N GLU A 25 -4.96 15.56 56.21
CA GLU A 25 -4.22 16.36 57.18
C GLU A 25 -5.05 16.78 58.41
N ARG A 26 -6.36 16.45 58.44
CA ARG A 26 -7.33 16.88 59.45
C ARG A 26 -7.42 18.40 59.61
N ARG A 27 -7.26 19.13 58.51
CA ARG A 27 -7.40 20.59 58.45
C ARG A 27 -8.78 21.00 57.92
N PRO A 28 -9.26 22.22 58.23
CA PRO A 28 -10.47 22.76 57.62
C PRO A 28 -10.38 22.75 56.09
N VAL A 29 -11.47 22.42 55.40
CA VAL A 29 -11.51 22.28 53.92
C VAL A 29 -11.30 23.58 53.15
N PHE A 30 -11.28 24.73 53.82
CA PHE A 30 -11.00 26.04 53.25
C PHE A 30 -9.66 26.63 53.74
N ASP A 31 -8.79 25.80 54.36
CA ASP A 31 -7.48 26.24 54.83
C ASP A 31 -6.59 26.65 53.65
N ASN A 32 -6.02 27.86 53.75
CA ASN A 32 -5.20 28.50 52.72
C ASN A 32 -5.87 28.53 51.32
N PRO A 33 -6.85 29.42 51.08
CA PRO A 33 -7.62 29.46 49.83
C PRO A 33 -6.77 29.67 48.57
N ILE A 34 -5.58 30.28 48.69
CA ILE A 34 -4.63 30.44 47.59
C ILE A 34 -4.23 29.08 47.02
N THR A 35 -4.05 28.06 47.86
CA THR A 35 -3.66 26.72 47.40
C THR A 35 -4.74 26.04 46.57
N HIS A 36 -6.02 26.30 46.84
CA HIS A 36 -7.13 25.80 46.01
C HIS A 36 -7.12 26.44 44.62
N VAL A 37 -6.85 27.75 44.55
CA VAL A 37 -6.70 28.45 43.27
C VAL A 37 -5.53 27.88 42.48
N LEU A 38 -4.38 27.66 43.13
CA LEU A 38 -3.20 27.08 42.48
C LEU A 38 -3.47 25.67 41.93
N THR A 39 -4.11 24.78 42.70
CA THR A 39 -4.42 23.42 42.20
C THR A 39 -5.48 23.46 41.10
N ALA A 40 -6.51 24.32 41.22
CA ALA A 40 -7.50 24.52 40.17
C ALA A 40 -6.87 25.03 38.87
N SER A 41 -5.97 26.01 38.96
CA SER A 41 -5.24 26.55 37.80
C SER A 41 -4.33 25.51 37.17
N PHE A 42 -3.59 24.73 37.97
CA PHE A 42 -2.73 23.66 37.46
C PHE A 42 -3.53 22.61 36.69
N PHE A 43 -4.56 22.04 37.30
CA PHE A 43 -5.37 21.02 36.63
C PHE A 43 -6.17 21.59 35.47
N GLY A 44 -6.70 22.82 35.57
CA GLY A 44 -7.34 23.50 34.45
C GLY A 44 -6.39 23.65 33.25
N GLY A 45 -5.11 23.97 33.49
CA GLY A 45 -4.06 23.98 32.47
C GLY A 45 -3.81 22.60 31.86
N VAL A 46 -3.78 21.54 32.66
CA VAL A 46 -3.71 20.15 32.17
C VAL A 46 -4.92 19.80 31.30
N GLY A 47 -6.13 20.20 31.73
CA GLY A 47 -7.36 20.00 30.95
C GLY A 47 -7.33 20.74 29.60
N ALA A 48 -6.81 21.97 29.58
CA ALA A 48 -6.60 22.71 28.33
C ALA A 48 -5.60 21.99 27.41
N TYR A 49 -4.49 21.47 27.96
CA TYR A 49 -3.50 20.71 27.18
C TYR A 49 -4.10 19.44 26.57
N ILE A 50 -4.82 18.64 27.38
CA ILE A 50 -5.47 17.41 26.93
C ILE A 50 -6.48 17.71 25.82
N PHE A 51 -7.30 18.75 25.99
CA PHE A 51 -8.28 19.15 24.98
C PHE A 51 -7.64 19.41 23.61
N HIS A 52 -6.56 20.21 23.56
CA HIS A 52 -5.87 20.49 22.30
C HIS A 52 -5.13 19.26 21.74
N ALA A 53 -4.69 18.34 22.60
CA ALA A 53 -4.09 17.09 22.15
C ALA A 53 -5.12 16.16 21.49
N GLU A 54 -6.32 16.04 22.09
CA GLU A 54 -7.44 15.28 21.54
C GLU A 54 -7.94 15.89 20.22
N GLU A 55 -8.06 17.22 20.13
CA GLU A 55 -8.49 17.91 18.91
C GLU A 55 -7.55 17.61 17.74
N ARG A 56 -6.23 17.69 17.95
CA ARG A 56 -5.22 17.32 16.93
C ARG A 56 -5.33 15.85 16.52
N GLN A 57 -5.56 14.94 17.47
CA GLN A 57 -5.72 13.51 17.15
C GLN A 57 -6.99 13.26 16.34
N MET A 58 -8.10 13.90 16.71
CA MET A 58 -9.38 13.78 15.99
C MET A 58 -9.28 14.31 14.57
N GLU A 59 -8.61 15.46 14.36
CA GLU A 59 -8.35 15.97 13.02
C GLU A 59 -7.51 15.01 12.18
N LEU A 60 -6.47 14.40 12.75
CA LEU A 60 -5.64 13.41 12.06
C LEU A 60 -6.44 12.14 11.71
N ILE A 61 -7.28 11.65 12.64
CA ILE A 61 -8.16 10.51 12.41
C ILE A 61 -9.17 10.82 11.31
N GLU A 62 -9.77 12.00 11.31
CA GLU A 62 -10.74 12.41 10.30
C GLU A 62 -10.08 12.55 8.92
N LYS A 63 -8.89 13.15 8.83
CA LYS A 63 -8.10 13.20 7.59
C LYS A 63 -7.78 11.80 7.06
N ARG A 64 -7.32 10.88 7.92
CA ARG A 64 -7.04 9.48 7.54
C ARG A 64 -8.29 8.77 7.07
N LYS A 65 -9.43 8.95 7.76
CA LYS A 65 -10.72 8.37 7.38
C LYS A 65 -11.18 8.88 6.01
N GLN A 66 -11.02 10.17 5.74
CA GLN A 66 -11.35 10.75 4.43
C GLN A 66 -10.47 10.20 3.31
N LEU A 67 -9.15 10.08 3.55
CA LEU A 67 -8.22 9.48 2.60
C LEU A 67 -8.58 8.02 2.29
N LEU A 68 -8.84 7.21 3.32
CA LEU A 68 -9.24 5.81 3.14
C LEU A 68 -10.55 5.67 2.36
N LEU A 69 -11.53 6.53 2.62
CA LEU A 69 -12.79 6.54 1.87
C LEU A 69 -12.58 6.94 0.41
N ALA A 70 -11.68 7.90 0.14
CA ALA A 70 -11.32 8.29 -1.22
C ALA A 70 -10.61 7.14 -1.96
N ASN A 71 -9.65 6.46 -1.34
CA ASN A 71 -8.94 5.31 -1.93
C ASN A 71 -9.91 4.17 -2.26
N ARG A 72 -10.81 3.81 -1.33
CA ARG A 72 -11.83 2.78 -1.56
C ARG A 72 -12.78 3.15 -2.68
N LYS A 73 -13.23 4.41 -2.73
CA LYS A 73 -14.10 4.90 -3.81
C LYS A 73 -13.40 4.78 -5.16
N ARG A 74 -12.14 5.21 -5.25
CA ARG A 74 -11.33 5.10 -6.48
C ARG A 74 -11.15 3.65 -6.93
N ARG A 75 -10.84 2.73 -6.00
CA ARG A 75 -10.73 1.30 -6.31
C ARG A 75 -12.05 0.73 -6.82
N LEU A 76 -13.17 1.06 -6.18
CA LEU A 76 -14.50 0.64 -6.64
C LEU A 76 -14.83 1.22 -8.02
N GLU A 77 -14.51 2.49 -8.27
CA GLU A 77 -14.71 3.13 -9.58
C GLU A 77 -13.87 2.42 -10.66
N TYR A 78 -12.62 2.07 -10.36
CA TYR A 78 -11.77 1.29 -11.25
C TYR A 78 -12.33 -0.12 -11.49
N ASP A 79 -12.64 -0.88 -10.44
CA ASP A 79 -13.15 -2.26 -10.56
C ASP A 79 -14.51 -2.29 -11.30
N THR A 80 -15.38 -1.30 -11.07
CA THR A 80 -16.66 -1.16 -11.78
C THR A 80 -16.48 -0.75 -13.24
N ALA A 81 -15.58 0.19 -13.54
CA ALA A 81 -15.24 0.56 -14.92
C ALA A 81 -14.62 -0.61 -15.68
N LYS A 82 -13.73 -1.36 -15.02
CA LYS A 82 -13.13 -2.61 -15.54
C LYS A 82 -14.24 -3.61 -15.85
N ALA A 83 -15.12 -3.92 -14.90
CA ALA A 83 -16.26 -4.82 -15.11
C ALA A 83 -17.17 -4.38 -16.27
N ALA A 84 -17.51 -3.10 -16.37
CA ALA A 84 -18.36 -2.57 -17.44
C ALA A 84 -17.71 -2.65 -18.84
N ARG A 85 -16.39 -2.40 -18.93
CA ARG A 85 -15.61 -2.59 -20.18
C ARG A 85 -15.68 -4.04 -20.63
N TYR A 86 -15.55 -4.97 -19.68
CA TYR A 86 -15.69 -6.39 -19.95
C TYR A 86 -17.10 -6.80 -20.36
N GLU A 87 -18.14 -6.36 -19.65
CA GLU A 87 -19.53 -6.64 -20.02
C GLU A 87 -19.86 -6.14 -21.44
N SER A 88 -19.39 -4.94 -21.80
CA SER A 88 -19.57 -4.37 -23.13
C SER A 88 -18.88 -5.20 -24.22
N ASN A 89 -17.61 -5.58 -23.98
CA ASN A 89 -16.85 -6.43 -24.90
C ASN A 89 -17.45 -7.84 -25.00
N PHE A 90 -17.93 -8.38 -23.89
CA PHE A 90 -18.59 -9.69 -23.82
C PHE A 90 -19.92 -9.69 -24.58
N LEU A 91 -20.74 -8.64 -24.43
CA LEU A 91 -21.98 -8.49 -25.17
C LEU A 91 -21.72 -8.39 -26.68
N PHE A 92 -20.68 -7.66 -27.08
CA PHE A 92 -20.23 -7.58 -28.47
C PHE A 92 -19.80 -8.95 -29.03
N LEU A 93 -19.09 -9.76 -28.23
CA LEU A 93 -18.66 -11.11 -28.60
C LEU A 93 -19.83 -12.12 -28.66
N ILE A 94 -20.83 -12.01 -27.79
CA ILE A 94 -22.05 -12.84 -27.85
C ILE A 94 -22.79 -12.63 -29.16
N VAL A 95 -22.89 -11.39 -29.63
CA VAL A 95 -23.55 -11.05 -30.90
C VAL A 95 -22.86 -11.69 -32.11
N LEU A 96 -21.57 -12.08 -31.99
CA LEU A 96 -20.77 -12.71 -33.05
C LEU A 96 -20.77 -14.25 -33.02
N SER A 97 -21.61 -14.89 -32.20
CA SER A 97 -21.92 -16.34 -32.18
C SER A 97 -20.70 -17.28 -32.19
N ASN A 98 -20.05 -17.48 -31.04
CA ASN A 98 -19.33 -18.73 -30.78
C ASN A 98 -19.17 -18.97 -29.26
N SER A 99 -19.62 -20.12 -28.76
CA SER A 99 -19.55 -20.48 -27.33
C SER A 99 -18.12 -20.57 -26.79
N TYR A 100 -17.14 -20.78 -27.68
CA TYR A 100 -15.72 -20.80 -27.33
C TYR A 100 -15.17 -19.44 -26.90
N TYR A 101 -15.52 -18.35 -27.60
CA TYR A 101 -15.10 -17.00 -27.22
C TYR A 101 -15.71 -16.58 -25.89
N GLN A 102 -16.93 -17.05 -25.60
CA GLN A 102 -17.63 -16.77 -24.35
C GLN A 102 -16.88 -17.35 -23.13
N LEU A 103 -16.37 -18.58 -23.24
CA LEU A 103 -15.60 -19.25 -22.17
C LEU A 103 -14.17 -18.71 -22.04
N LEU A 104 -13.55 -18.30 -23.15
CA LEU A 104 -12.23 -17.65 -23.19
C LEU A 104 -12.27 -16.26 -22.53
N PHE A 105 -13.30 -15.47 -22.84
CA PHE A 105 -13.47 -14.12 -22.32
C PHE A 105 -13.82 -14.10 -20.83
N LEU A 106 -14.66 -15.03 -20.37
CA LEU A 106 -14.95 -15.22 -18.94
C LEU A 106 -13.71 -15.65 -18.13
N LYS A 107 -12.66 -16.19 -18.79
CA LYS A 107 -11.39 -16.61 -18.20
C LYS A 107 -10.29 -15.55 -18.20
N LEU A 108 -10.49 -14.44 -18.90
CA LEU A 108 -9.54 -13.32 -19.00
C LEU A 108 -9.79 -12.22 -17.97
N MET A 109 -10.93 -12.22 -17.28
CA MET A 109 -11.19 -11.31 -16.15
C MET A 109 -10.42 -11.79 -14.91
N LEU A 110 -9.15 -11.43 -14.81
CA LEU A 110 -8.44 -11.56 -13.54
C LEU A 110 -8.79 -10.35 -12.67
N PRO A 111 -9.34 -10.57 -11.47
CA PRO A 111 -9.55 -9.49 -10.53
C PRO A 111 -8.20 -8.93 -10.10
N THR A 112 -8.17 -7.63 -9.81
CA THR A 112 -7.06 -7.02 -9.08
C THR A 112 -6.78 -7.83 -7.81
N PRO A 113 -5.51 -8.14 -7.48
CA PRO A 113 -5.20 -8.85 -6.25
C PRO A 113 -5.84 -8.19 -5.02
N ASN A 114 -6.37 -9.04 -4.14
CA ASN A 114 -6.97 -8.67 -2.87
C ASN A 114 -5.84 -8.40 -1.88
N LEU A 115 -5.85 -7.20 -1.32
CA LEU A 115 -4.85 -6.71 -0.38
C LEU A 115 -5.45 -6.43 1.01
N ASP A 116 -6.58 -7.04 1.34
CA ASP A 116 -7.29 -6.81 2.61
C ASP A 116 -6.50 -7.30 3.83
N HIS A 117 -5.47 -8.12 3.62
CA HIS A 117 -4.51 -8.54 4.63
C HIS A 117 -3.53 -7.43 5.05
N ILE A 118 -3.43 -6.36 4.26
CA ILE A 118 -2.57 -5.20 4.54
C ILE A 118 -3.34 -4.21 5.41
N THR A 119 -2.79 -3.90 6.58
CA THR A 119 -3.43 -3.01 7.54
C THR A 119 -3.08 -1.54 7.28
N SER A 120 -3.84 -0.62 7.88
CA SER A 120 -3.51 0.81 7.82
C SER A 120 -2.13 1.14 8.39
N ASN A 121 -1.61 0.34 9.34
CA ASN A 121 -0.26 0.51 9.88
C ASN A 121 0.82 0.06 8.89
N ASP A 122 0.54 -0.96 8.09
CA ASP A 122 1.45 -1.42 7.05
C ASP A 122 1.59 -0.36 5.95
N TYR A 123 0.48 0.31 5.58
CA TYR A 123 0.48 1.42 4.62
C TYR A 123 1.18 2.69 5.12
N GLU A 124 1.53 2.80 6.41
CA GLU A 124 2.44 3.85 6.88
C GLU A 124 3.87 3.62 6.39
N ASN A 125 4.19 2.38 5.99
CA ASN A 125 5.53 1.95 5.60
C ASN A 125 5.62 1.44 4.17
N VAL A 126 4.51 1.06 3.53
CA VAL A 126 4.48 0.47 2.18
C VAL A 126 3.48 1.20 1.30
N TYR A 127 3.82 1.40 0.03
CA TYR A 127 3.00 2.13 -0.92
C TYR A 127 1.66 1.43 -1.20
N GLU A 128 0.55 2.10 -0.93
CA GLU A 128 -0.79 1.62 -1.29
C GLU A 128 -0.98 1.73 -2.81
N PRO A 129 -1.43 0.66 -3.51
CA PRO A 129 -1.71 0.73 -4.94
C PRO A 129 -2.64 1.87 -5.30
N ALA A 130 -2.22 2.68 -6.27
CA ALA A 130 -2.95 3.81 -6.79
C ALA A 130 -3.10 3.72 -8.32
N GLU A 131 -3.49 4.82 -8.95
CA GLU A 131 -3.77 4.91 -10.40
C GLU A 131 -2.63 4.40 -11.27
N ASP A 132 -1.39 4.67 -10.87
CA ASP A 132 -0.18 4.21 -11.56
C ASP A 132 -0.06 2.68 -11.55
N THR A 133 -0.37 2.07 -10.41
CA THR A 133 -0.39 0.61 -10.26
C THR A 133 -1.49 0.00 -11.11
N PHE A 134 -2.70 0.57 -11.08
CA PHE A 134 -3.83 0.07 -11.88
C PHE A 134 -3.58 0.22 -13.38
N LEU A 135 -3.01 1.34 -13.83
CA LEU A 135 -2.60 1.53 -15.21
C LEU A 135 -1.55 0.49 -15.65
N PHE A 136 -0.64 0.12 -14.76
CA PHE A 136 0.32 -0.95 -15.02
C PHE A 136 -0.38 -2.32 -15.17
N LEU A 137 -1.34 -2.65 -14.30
CA LEU A 137 -2.11 -3.89 -14.44
C LEU A 137 -2.85 -3.95 -15.77
N ASP A 138 -3.48 -2.84 -16.19
CA ASP A 138 -4.14 -2.74 -17.48
C ASP A 138 -3.16 -2.95 -18.66
N ALA A 139 -1.95 -2.40 -18.58
CA ALA A 139 -0.93 -2.61 -19.61
C ALA A 139 -0.51 -4.09 -19.70
N LEU A 140 -0.25 -4.74 -18.57
CA LEU A 140 0.08 -6.18 -18.53
C LEU A 140 -1.04 -7.06 -19.09
N GLU A 141 -2.29 -6.70 -18.77
CA GLU A 141 -3.47 -7.40 -19.26
C GLU A 141 -3.67 -7.23 -20.77
N ASN A 142 -3.42 -6.02 -21.30
CA ASN A 142 -3.51 -5.77 -22.75
C ASN A 142 -2.41 -6.52 -23.53
N ASP A 143 -1.23 -6.71 -22.94
CA ASP A 143 -0.08 -7.36 -23.59
C ASP A 143 0.00 -8.87 -23.30
N ILE A 144 -1.02 -9.47 -22.68
CA ILE A 144 -0.95 -10.85 -22.19
C ILE A 144 -0.73 -11.89 -23.29
N GLU A 145 -1.30 -11.68 -24.48
CA GLU A 145 -1.12 -12.61 -25.61
C GLU A 145 0.35 -12.63 -26.06
N PHE A 146 0.97 -11.45 -26.19
CA PHE A 146 2.39 -11.32 -26.51
C PHE A 146 3.27 -11.93 -25.42
N ILE A 147 2.99 -11.62 -24.15
CA ILE A 147 3.72 -12.14 -23.00
C ILE A 147 3.67 -13.67 -22.95
N LYS A 148 2.50 -14.29 -23.20
CA LYS A 148 2.34 -15.75 -23.13
C LYS A 148 2.89 -16.47 -24.35
N ASN A 149 2.60 -15.97 -25.56
CA ASN A 149 2.82 -16.71 -26.79
C ASN A 149 4.18 -16.41 -27.42
N ASP A 150 4.61 -15.15 -27.40
CA ASP A 150 5.85 -14.72 -28.06
C ASP A 150 7.03 -14.69 -27.08
N VAL A 151 6.83 -14.19 -25.85
CA VAL A 151 7.89 -14.16 -24.83
C VAL A 151 8.01 -15.49 -24.09
N ASN A 152 6.89 -16.04 -23.62
CA ASN A 152 6.82 -17.25 -22.79
C ASN A 152 7.90 -17.28 -21.67
N PRO A 153 7.86 -16.29 -20.74
CA PRO A 153 8.97 -16.00 -19.84
C PRO A 153 9.22 -17.13 -18.84
N CYS A 154 10.50 -17.42 -18.59
CA CYS A 154 10.97 -18.29 -17.51
C CYS A 154 11.31 -17.50 -16.25
N ILE A 155 11.89 -16.30 -16.39
CA ILE A 155 12.30 -15.44 -15.27
C ILE A 155 11.68 -14.05 -15.44
N CYS A 156 10.80 -13.69 -14.52
CA CYS A 156 10.25 -12.35 -14.39
C CYS A 156 10.91 -11.65 -13.19
N LEU A 157 11.14 -10.34 -13.29
CA LEU A 157 11.66 -9.52 -12.21
C LEU A 157 10.82 -8.25 -12.05
N GLU A 158 10.28 -8.00 -10.86
CA GLU A 158 9.78 -6.69 -10.47
C GLU A 158 10.82 -5.95 -9.61
N ILE A 159 11.11 -4.69 -9.96
CA ILE A 159 11.89 -3.77 -9.14
C ILE A 159 10.93 -2.82 -8.42
N GLY A 160 11.09 -2.66 -7.11
CA GLY A 160 10.21 -1.82 -6.28
C GLY A 160 8.82 -2.42 -6.11
N SER A 161 8.74 -3.66 -5.61
CA SER A 161 7.48 -4.41 -5.60
C SER A 161 6.38 -3.86 -4.69
N GLY A 162 6.72 -3.04 -3.68
CA GLY A 162 5.73 -2.45 -2.79
C GLY A 162 4.85 -3.50 -2.11
N THR A 163 3.56 -3.52 -2.45
CA THR A 163 2.60 -4.53 -1.94
C THR A 163 2.66 -5.88 -2.64
N GLY A 164 3.41 -6.00 -3.74
CA GLY A 164 3.44 -7.17 -4.60
C GLY A 164 2.21 -7.30 -5.51
N CYS A 165 1.40 -6.24 -5.64
CA CYS A 165 0.18 -6.24 -6.46
C CYS A 165 0.48 -6.56 -7.93
N VAL A 166 1.45 -5.87 -8.55
CA VAL A 166 1.84 -6.08 -9.95
C VAL A 166 2.41 -7.48 -10.15
N SER A 167 3.37 -7.90 -9.31
CA SER A 167 3.94 -9.25 -9.37
C SER A 167 2.94 -10.37 -9.19
N THR A 168 1.99 -10.21 -8.27
CA THR A 168 0.93 -11.19 -8.02
C THR A 168 -0.02 -11.25 -9.22
N PHE A 169 -0.41 -10.11 -9.76
CA PHE A 169 -1.25 -10.05 -10.96
C PHE A 169 -0.56 -10.66 -12.18
N LEU A 170 0.72 -10.34 -12.42
CA LEU A 170 1.53 -10.97 -13.47
C LEU A 170 1.63 -12.49 -13.27
N GLY A 171 1.80 -12.95 -12.04
CA GLY A 171 1.80 -14.38 -11.74
C GLY A 171 0.44 -15.05 -12.00
N GLN A 172 -0.69 -14.41 -11.69
CA GLN A 172 -2.02 -14.91 -12.03
C GLN A 172 -2.22 -14.97 -13.55
N LEU A 173 -1.77 -13.93 -14.25
CA LEU A 173 -1.77 -13.87 -15.71
C LEU A 173 -0.96 -15.03 -16.29
N LEU A 174 0.27 -15.25 -15.82
CA LEU A 174 1.19 -16.27 -16.34
C LEU A 174 0.88 -17.71 -15.91
N GLY A 175 0.12 -17.89 -14.82
CA GLY A 175 -0.23 -19.18 -14.25
C GLY A 175 -1.12 -20.03 -15.15
N ASP A 176 -1.01 -21.36 -15.03
CA ASP A 176 -1.74 -22.35 -15.83
C ASP A 176 -3.24 -22.47 -15.46
N GLY A 177 -3.85 -21.43 -14.90
CA GLY A 177 -5.27 -21.38 -14.49
C GLY A 177 -6.25 -21.26 -15.66
N THR A 178 -5.79 -20.81 -16.83
CA THR A 178 -6.58 -20.87 -18.06
C THR A 178 -6.45 -22.25 -18.67
N ALA A 179 -7.54 -23.03 -18.71
CA ALA A 179 -7.61 -24.41 -19.23
C ALA A 179 -7.26 -24.61 -20.73
N GLN A 180 -6.46 -23.73 -21.32
CA GLN A 180 -5.95 -23.81 -22.69
C GLN A 180 -4.49 -24.25 -22.76
N ALA A 181 -3.81 -24.55 -21.65
CA ALA A 181 -2.48 -25.17 -21.71
C ALA A 181 -2.62 -26.70 -21.73
N PHE A 182 -3.07 -27.24 -22.86
CA PHE A 182 -2.74 -28.61 -23.27
C PHE A 182 -1.29 -28.65 -23.80
N ILE A 183 -0.39 -27.90 -23.16
CA ILE A 183 1.03 -27.91 -23.43
C ILE A 183 1.62 -28.85 -22.39
N LEU A 184 2.02 -30.03 -22.86
CA LEU A 184 2.51 -31.14 -22.04
C LEU A 184 3.79 -30.80 -21.25
N TYR A 185 4.40 -29.62 -21.50
CA TYR A 185 5.60 -29.10 -20.86
C TYR A 185 5.64 -27.55 -20.92
N SER A 186 5.16 -26.86 -19.88
CA SER A 186 5.51 -25.46 -19.65
C SER A 186 6.76 -25.40 -18.75
N PRO A 187 7.79 -24.59 -19.07
CA PRO A 187 8.92 -24.41 -18.17
C PRO A 187 8.45 -23.82 -16.84
N LYS A 188 9.09 -24.20 -15.73
CA LYS A 188 8.83 -23.58 -14.43
C LYS A 188 9.17 -22.10 -14.53
N LYS A 189 8.16 -21.26 -14.35
CA LYS A 189 8.35 -19.81 -14.29
C LYS A 189 8.73 -19.41 -12.86
N VAL A 190 9.62 -18.44 -12.75
CA VAL A 190 10.05 -17.83 -11.49
C VAL A 190 9.80 -16.34 -11.59
N LEU A 191 9.19 -15.78 -10.54
CA LEU A 191 8.95 -14.35 -10.42
C LEU A 191 9.74 -13.84 -9.21
N LEU A 192 10.74 -13.03 -9.47
CA LEU A 192 11.55 -12.40 -8.42
C LEU A 192 11.10 -10.96 -8.24
N CYS A 193 11.10 -10.52 -7.00
CA CYS A 193 10.79 -9.16 -6.62
C CYS A 193 12.00 -8.57 -5.90
N THR A 194 12.22 -7.27 -6.06
CA THR A 194 13.16 -6.52 -5.23
C THR A 194 12.45 -5.30 -4.66
N ASP A 195 12.78 -4.96 -3.43
CA ASP A 195 12.41 -3.67 -2.86
C ASP A 195 13.49 -3.25 -1.88
N ILE A 196 13.72 -1.94 -1.75
CA ILE A 196 14.68 -1.43 -0.79
C ILE A 196 14.12 -1.40 0.64
N ASN A 197 12.80 -1.47 0.76
CA ASN A 197 12.07 -1.51 2.00
C ASN A 197 11.82 -2.96 2.45
N PRO A 198 12.36 -3.41 3.60
CA PRO A 198 12.12 -4.76 4.10
C PRO A 198 10.65 -5.03 4.45
N CYS A 199 9.85 -4.00 4.76
CA CYS A 199 8.41 -4.17 4.95
C CYS A 199 7.71 -4.51 3.63
N ALA A 200 8.10 -3.87 2.53
CA ALA A 200 7.53 -4.11 1.20
C ALA A 200 7.83 -5.53 0.70
N THR A 201 9.06 -6.02 0.85
CA THR A 201 9.40 -7.41 0.47
C THR A 201 8.62 -8.44 1.31
N ALA A 202 8.48 -8.20 2.62
CA ALA A 202 7.69 -9.07 3.49
C ALA A 202 6.20 -9.08 3.11
N ILE A 203 5.62 -7.92 2.77
CA ILE A 203 4.24 -7.83 2.29
C ILE A 203 4.08 -8.51 0.93
N THR A 204 5.01 -8.28 -0.01
CA THR A 204 4.99 -8.91 -1.34
C THR A 204 4.91 -10.43 -1.23
N VAL A 205 5.71 -11.05 -0.34
CA VAL A 205 5.66 -12.50 -0.09
C VAL A 205 4.34 -12.92 0.54
N LYS A 206 3.82 -12.15 1.51
CA LYS A 206 2.51 -12.42 2.12
C LYS A 206 1.38 -12.37 1.10
N THR A 207 1.37 -11.36 0.23
CA THR A 207 0.42 -11.25 -0.88
C THR A 207 0.51 -12.49 -1.75
N ALA A 208 1.71 -12.89 -2.17
CA ALA A 208 1.89 -14.07 -3.02
C ALA A 208 1.38 -15.37 -2.38
N ILE A 209 1.59 -15.57 -1.06
CA ILE A 209 1.11 -16.75 -0.33
C ILE A 209 -0.42 -16.86 -0.38
N LEU A 210 -1.15 -15.74 -0.31
CA LEU A 210 -2.61 -15.76 -0.43
C LEU A 210 -3.08 -16.28 -1.79
N TYR A 211 -2.23 -16.17 -2.81
CA TYR A 211 -2.49 -16.54 -4.19
C TYR A 211 -1.77 -17.82 -4.63
N GLU A 212 -1.07 -18.54 -3.73
CA GLU A 212 -0.19 -19.66 -4.10
C GLU A 212 -0.86 -20.72 -5.00
N ASN A 213 -2.13 -21.04 -4.72
CA ASN A 213 -2.93 -21.99 -5.51
C ASN A 213 -3.27 -21.48 -6.92
N GLU A 214 -3.39 -20.16 -7.09
CA GLU A 214 -3.75 -19.50 -8.34
C GLU A 214 -2.51 -19.22 -9.19
N LEU A 215 -1.43 -18.74 -8.58
CA LEU A 215 -0.20 -18.36 -9.29
C LEU A 215 0.42 -19.57 -9.99
N LYS A 216 0.53 -20.71 -9.29
CA LYS A 216 1.31 -21.89 -9.74
C LYS A 216 2.73 -21.54 -10.20
N ILE A 217 3.26 -20.40 -9.74
CA ILE A 217 4.56 -19.82 -10.06
C ILE A 217 5.25 -19.51 -8.74
N HIS A 218 6.56 -19.73 -8.68
CA HIS A 218 7.34 -19.39 -7.50
C HIS A 218 7.60 -17.87 -7.50
N LEU A 219 7.01 -17.17 -6.53
CA LEU A 219 7.23 -15.75 -6.29
C LEU A 219 8.03 -15.57 -5.01
N ASP A 220 9.17 -14.86 -5.10
CA ASP A 220 10.00 -14.54 -3.95
C ASP A 220 10.52 -13.10 -4.02
N ALA A 221 10.89 -12.52 -2.89
CA ALA A 221 11.32 -11.12 -2.78
C ALA A 221 12.66 -10.97 -2.05
N VAL A 222 13.52 -10.10 -2.59
CA VAL A 222 14.85 -9.80 -2.03
C VAL A 222 14.93 -8.33 -1.62
N THR A 223 15.21 -8.07 -0.34
CA THR A 223 15.45 -6.70 0.13
C THR A 223 16.80 -6.21 -0.37
N THR A 224 16.81 -5.32 -1.35
CA THR A 224 18.04 -4.85 -1.99
C THR A 224 17.85 -3.50 -2.70
N ASN A 225 18.95 -2.86 -3.08
CA ASN A 225 18.91 -1.64 -3.89
C ASN A 225 18.88 -2.01 -5.38
N LEU A 226 17.78 -1.67 -6.07
CA LEU A 226 17.54 -2.04 -7.46
C LEU A 226 17.80 -3.55 -7.66
N THR A 227 18.85 -3.92 -8.40
CA THR A 227 19.20 -5.31 -8.70
C THR A 227 20.50 -5.76 -8.04
N SER A 228 21.06 -4.99 -7.11
CA SER A 228 22.40 -5.23 -6.54
C SER A 228 22.55 -6.59 -5.83
N GLY A 229 21.49 -7.13 -5.23
CA GLY A 229 21.49 -8.47 -4.63
C GLY A 229 21.33 -9.64 -5.62
N LEU A 230 20.97 -9.35 -6.87
CA LEU A 230 20.67 -10.35 -7.90
C LEU A 230 21.75 -10.41 -8.98
N LEU A 231 22.44 -9.31 -9.25
CA LEU A 231 23.58 -9.28 -10.15
C LEU A 231 24.87 -9.82 -9.48
N PRO A 232 25.77 -10.48 -10.24
CA PRO A 232 25.69 -10.73 -11.69
C PRO A 232 24.90 -12.00 -12.05
N ARG A 233 24.30 -12.73 -11.08
CA ARG A 233 23.66 -14.04 -11.34
C ARG A 233 22.52 -13.97 -12.35
N LEU A 234 21.76 -12.87 -12.37
CA LEU A 234 20.65 -12.64 -13.31
C LEU A 234 21.02 -11.80 -14.54
N TYR A 235 22.31 -11.53 -14.78
CA TYR A 235 22.73 -10.77 -15.96
C TYR A 235 22.34 -11.51 -17.24
N HIS A 236 21.61 -10.85 -18.16
CA HIS A 236 21.04 -11.44 -19.39
C HIS A 236 20.13 -12.66 -19.16
N LYS A 237 19.43 -12.73 -18.02
CA LYS A 237 18.52 -13.85 -17.69
C LYS A 237 17.06 -13.46 -17.45
N VAL A 238 16.75 -12.18 -17.33
CA VAL A 238 15.39 -11.71 -17.05
C VAL A 238 14.64 -11.55 -18.37
N ASP A 239 13.54 -12.28 -18.54
CA ASP A 239 12.72 -12.26 -19.75
C ASP A 239 11.69 -11.11 -19.72
N ILE A 240 11.14 -10.83 -18.53
CA ILE A 240 10.26 -9.69 -18.28
C ILE A 240 10.77 -8.93 -17.07
N LEU A 241 11.00 -7.64 -17.25
CA LEU A 241 11.35 -6.72 -16.17
C LEU A 241 10.23 -5.69 -16.00
N CYS A 242 9.64 -5.66 -14.81
CA CYS A 242 8.66 -4.67 -14.39
C CYS A 242 9.32 -3.66 -13.45
N PHE A 243 9.05 -2.38 -13.64
CA PHE A 243 9.50 -1.34 -12.72
C PHE A 243 8.48 -0.19 -12.72
N ASN A 244 7.77 0.01 -11.60
CA ASN A 244 7.03 1.24 -11.34
C ASN A 244 7.91 2.12 -10.44
N PRO A 245 8.76 2.98 -11.02
CA PRO A 245 9.78 3.70 -10.25
C PRO A 245 9.16 4.79 -9.35
N PRO A 246 9.90 5.28 -8.34
CA PRO A 246 9.60 6.58 -7.77
C PRO A 246 9.84 7.68 -8.83
N TYR A 247 8.77 8.25 -9.37
CA TYR A 247 8.79 9.19 -10.49
C TYR A 247 8.37 10.62 -10.12
N VAL A 248 8.02 10.88 -8.85
CA VAL A 248 7.57 12.22 -8.43
C VAL A 248 8.78 13.15 -8.37
N VAL A 249 8.62 14.35 -8.94
CA VAL A 249 9.64 15.40 -8.88
C VAL A 249 9.80 15.85 -7.43
N THR A 250 11.01 15.67 -6.89
CA THR A 250 11.38 16.03 -5.52
C THR A 250 12.78 16.62 -5.50
N THR A 251 13.27 17.03 -4.33
CA THR A 251 14.70 17.30 -4.16
C THR A 251 15.52 16.01 -4.23
N SER A 252 16.82 16.10 -4.56
CA SER A 252 17.73 14.94 -4.58
C SER A 252 17.93 14.35 -3.18
N GLU A 253 17.80 15.17 -2.12
CA GLU A 253 17.87 14.72 -0.74
C GLU A 253 16.72 13.77 -0.38
N GLU A 254 15.52 14.00 -0.91
CA GLU A 254 14.34 13.18 -0.66
C GLU A 254 14.45 11.77 -1.25
N VAL A 255 15.21 11.58 -2.34
CA VAL A 255 15.47 10.25 -2.94
C VAL A 255 16.10 9.28 -1.93
N ASN A 256 16.92 9.83 -1.01
CA ASN A 256 17.57 9.08 0.05
C ASN A 256 17.00 9.43 1.44
N SER A 257 15.71 9.79 1.49
CA SER A 257 15.04 10.11 2.74
C SER A 257 15.24 9.01 3.79
N LYS A 258 15.36 9.44 5.06
CA LYS A 258 15.37 8.53 6.21
C LYS A 258 14.02 7.86 6.41
N ASN A 259 12.95 8.51 5.94
CA ASN A 259 11.63 7.94 5.97
C ASN A 259 11.46 7.00 4.77
N VAL A 260 11.33 5.71 5.04
CA VAL A 260 11.38 4.68 4.01
C VAL A 260 10.21 4.78 3.02
N ILE A 261 9.04 5.21 3.47
CA ILE A 261 7.85 5.36 2.62
C ILE A 261 8.04 6.47 1.58
N GLU A 262 8.76 7.55 1.90
CA GLU A 262 9.03 8.66 0.97
C GLU A 262 9.80 8.21 -0.26
N ARG A 263 10.62 7.17 -0.11
CA ARG A 263 11.41 6.58 -1.19
C ARG A 263 10.57 5.81 -2.20
N ALA A 264 9.29 5.55 -1.91
CA ALA A 264 8.36 4.93 -2.85
C ALA A 264 7.93 5.89 -3.97
N TRP A 265 8.00 7.21 -3.76
CA TRP A 265 7.62 8.20 -4.78
C TRP A 265 8.74 9.18 -5.15
N ALA A 266 9.68 9.47 -4.24
CA ALA A 266 10.72 10.48 -4.45
C ALA A 266 11.70 10.13 -5.59
N GLY A 267 11.48 10.73 -6.75
CA GLY A 267 12.26 10.50 -7.97
C GLY A 267 13.42 11.48 -8.17
N GLY A 268 13.52 12.52 -7.34
CA GLY A 268 14.58 13.54 -7.43
C GLY A 268 14.34 14.54 -8.56
N ILE A 269 15.43 15.11 -9.08
CA ILE A 269 15.36 16.07 -10.19
C ILE A 269 14.67 15.42 -11.40
N ASP A 270 13.67 16.13 -11.93
CA ASP A 270 12.78 15.69 -13.01
C ASP A 270 12.05 14.36 -12.74
N GLY A 271 12.10 13.84 -11.51
CA GLY A 271 11.55 12.53 -11.16
C GLY A 271 12.34 11.36 -11.77
N ARG A 272 13.62 11.56 -12.10
CA ARG A 272 14.40 10.65 -12.97
C ARG A 272 15.61 10.00 -12.31
N GLU A 273 16.08 10.46 -11.16
CA GLU A 273 17.34 9.99 -10.59
C GLU A 273 17.36 8.49 -10.29
N VAL A 274 16.22 7.92 -9.88
CA VAL A 274 16.13 6.47 -9.64
C VAL A 274 16.03 5.68 -10.94
N ILE A 275 15.28 6.20 -11.91
CA ILE A 275 15.14 5.62 -13.25
C ILE A 275 16.51 5.57 -13.95
N ASP A 276 17.23 6.68 -13.94
CA ASP A 276 18.52 6.82 -14.62
C ASP A 276 19.61 5.93 -14.01
N ARG A 277 19.51 5.58 -12.72
CA ARG A 277 20.36 4.56 -12.09
C ARG A 277 20.02 3.14 -12.52
N MET A 278 18.75 2.88 -12.84
CA MET A 278 18.28 1.56 -13.24
C MET A 278 18.52 1.28 -14.72
N LEU A 279 18.32 2.25 -15.61
CA LEU A 279 18.40 2.06 -17.07
C LEU A 279 19.70 1.35 -17.54
N PRO A 280 20.91 1.67 -17.03
CA PRO A 280 22.13 0.95 -17.40
C PRO A 280 22.18 -0.52 -16.97
N LEU A 281 21.32 -0.92 -16.03
CA LEU A 281 21.23 -2.29 -15.49
C LEU A 281 20.20 -3.15 -16.26
N ALA A 282 19.34 -2.53 -17.08
CA ALA A 282 18.28 -3.20 -17.84
C ALA A 282 18.75 -3.61 -19.25
N ASN A 283 19.98 -4.14 -19.36
CA ASN A 283 20.58 -4.61 -20.61
C ASN A 283 20.49 -6.13 -20.75
#